data_AF-A0A450TTT4-F1
#
_entry.id   AF-A0A450TTT4-F1
#
_cell.length_a   1.000
_cell.length_b   1.000
_cell.length_c   1.000
_cell.angle_alpha   90.00
_cell.angle_beta   90.00
_cell.angle_gamma   90.00
#
_symmetry.space_group_name_H-M   'P 1'
#
loop_
_entity.id
_entity.type
_entity.pdbx_description
1 polymer ?
#
loop_
_entity_poly.entity_id
_entity_poly.type
_entity_poly.pdbx_seq_one_letter_code
_entity_poly.pdbx_strand_id
1 'polypeptide(L)'
;MNTVYIETSIISYLRQRPSSQIITAARQLLTHRWWNHEREQYELVISQYVIDEASGGNPELAAQRLALLDNVPLLPHAPEIVTLADEIMTLGILPEKAQVDVLHIATVAHHRIQYLLTWNC
;
A
#
# COMPACT_ATOMS: atom_id res chain seq x y z
N MET A 1 -15.30 0.93 -13.05
CA MET A 1 -14.14 0.06 -12.76
C MET A 1 -14.01 0.02 -11.24
N ASN A 2 -13.59 -1.10 -10.64
CA ASN A 2 -13.40 -1.11 -9.18
C ASN A 2 -12.10 -0.39 -8.81
N THR A 3 -12.09 0.30 -7.68
CA THR A 3 -10.93 1.01 -7.15
C THR A 3 -10.10 0.11 -6.25
N VAL A 4 -8.78 0.18 -6.38
CA VAL A 4 -7.82 -0.58 -5.57
C VAL A 4 -6.82 0.40 -4.97
N TYR A 5 -6.74 0.41 -3.65
CA TYR A 5 -5.70 1.11 -2.92
C TYR A 5 -4.44 0.26 -2.89
N ILE A 6 -3.33 0.83 -3.36
CA ILE A 6 -2.03 0.16 -3.38
C ILE A 6 -1.24 0.58 -2.14
N GLU A 7 -1.02 -0.36 -1.22
CA GLU A 7 -0.19 -0.12 -0.04
C GLU A 7 1.32 -0.31 -0.37
N THR A 8 2.19 0.30 0.42
CA THR A 8 3.64 0.41 0.19
C THR A 8 4.35 -0.93 0.02
N SER A 9 3.89 -2.01 0.66
CA SER A 9 4.48 -3.35 0.50
C SER A 9 4.46 -3.81 -0.95
N ILE A 10 3.41 -3.51 -1.72
CA ILE A 10 3.29 -3.85 -3.15
C ILE A 10 4.42 -3.18 -3.94
N ILE A 11 4.58 -1.87 -3.76
CA ILE A 11 5.63 -1.09 -4.44
C ILE A 11 7.03 -1.55 -4.02
N SER A 12 7.18 -1.93 -2.74
CA SER A 12 8.42 -2.47 -2.21
C SER A 12 8.78 -3.81 -2.87
N TYR A 13 7.85 -4.76 -2.97
CA TYR A 13 8.12 -6.05 -3.63
C TYR A 13 8.41 -5.93 -5.12
N LEU A 14 7.88 -4.92 -5.81
CA LEU A 14 8.20 -4.65 -7.23
C LEU A 14 9.65 -4.17 -7.45
N ARG A 15 10.27 -3.56 -6.44
CA ARG A 15 11.63 -2.97 -6.55
C ARG A 15 12.69 -3.73 -5.77
N GLN A 16 12.31 -4.55 -4.80
CA GLN A 16 13.24 -5.36 -4.04
C GLN A 16 14.01 -6.33 -4.95
N ARG A 17 15.27 -6.60 -4.58
CA ARG A 17 16.06 -7.63 -5.26
C ARG A 17 15.37 -8.99 -5.12
N PRO A 18 15.44 -9.86 -6.13
CA PRO A 18 14.95 -11.23 -6.03
C PRO A 18 15.47 -11.90 -4.76
N SER A 19 14.56 -12.40 -3.93
CA SER A 19 14.91 -13.06 -2.68
C SER A 19 15.17 -14.56 -2.90
N SER A 20 16.12 -15.12 -2.17
CA SER A 20 16.29 -16.57 -2.07
C SER A 20 15.36 -17.21 -1.03
N GLN A 21 14.70 -16.40 -0.20
CA GLN A 21 13.70 -16.88 0.76
C GLN A 21 12.39 -17.17 0.04
N ILE A 22 11.94 -18.43 0.12
CA ILE A 22 10.82 -18.95 -0.69
C ILE A 22 9.55 -18.09 -0.55
N ILE A 23 9.19 -17.69 0.68
CA ILE A 23 7.99 -16.89 0.94
C ILE A 23 8.12 -15.51 0.29
N THR A 24 9.24 -14.83 0.50
CA THR A 24 9.51 -13.50 -0.08
C THR A 24 9.55 -13.56 -1.61
N ALA A 25 10.20 -14.57 -2.17
CA ALA A 25 10.25 -14.80 -3.62
C ALA A 25 8.85 -15.02 -4.22
N ALA A 26 8.00 -15.80 -3.54
CA ALA A 26 6.63 -16.01 -3.96
C ALA A 26 5.80 -14.71 -3.93
N ARG A 27 5.95 -13.89 -2.88
CA ARG A 27 5.30 -12.57 -2.80
C ARG A 27 5.75 -11.64 -3.93
N GLN A 28 7.05 -11.60 -4.23
CA GLN A 28 7.58 -10.85 -5.37
C GLN A 28 6.95 -11.31 -6.68
N LEU A 29 6.92 -12.62 -6.94
CA LEU A 29 6.33 -13.20 -8.14
C LEU A 29 4.85 -12.84 -8.29
N LEU A 30 4.06 -13.02 -7.24
CA LEU A 30 2.63 -12.71 -7.25
C LEU A 30 2.38 -11.20 -7.43
N THR A 31 3.19 -10.35 -6.80
CA THR A 31 3.11 -8.89 -6.96
C THR A 31 3.40 -8.48 -8.40
N HIS A 32 4.47 -9.00 -9.01
CA HIS A 32 4.77 -8.74 -10.42
C HIS A 32 3.68 -9.25 -11.35
N ARG A 33 3.13 -10.44 -11.10
CA ARG A 33 2.04 -11.01 -11.90
C ARG A 33 0.81 -10.10 -11.84
N TRP A 34 0.36 -9.70 -10.65
CA TRP A 34 -0.78 -8.81 -10.50
C TRP A 34 -0.54 -7.45 -11.18
N TRP A 35 0.64 -6.86 -10.95
CA TRP A 35 0.99 -5.56 -11.52
C TRP A 35 1.05 -5.58 -13.05
N ASN A 36 1.56 -6.66 -13.65
CA ASN A 36 1.74 -6.71 -15.11
C ASN A 36 0.49 -7.14 -15.87
N HIS A 37 -0.44 -7.87 -15.22
CA HIS A 37 -1.57 -8.49 -15.92
C HIS A 37 -2.94 -8.04 -15.44
N GLU A 38 -3.08 -7.69 -14.16
CA GLU A 38 -4.40 -7.44 -13.56
C GLU A 38 -4.66 -5.96 -13.29
N ARG A 39 -3.62 -5.14 -13.06
CA ARG A 39 -3.78 -3.75 -12.61
C ARG A 39 -4.66 -2.90 -13.53
N GLU A 40 -4.65 -3.17 -14.84
CA GLU A 40 -5.41 -2.40 -15.83
C GLU A 40 -6.92 -2.63 -15.75
N GLN A 41 -7.37 -3.65 -15.00
CA GLN A 41 -8.78 -3.92 -14.71
C GLN A 41 -9.32 -3.05 -13.56
N TYR A 42 -8.46 -2.23 -12.94
CA TYR A 42 -8.79 -1.45 -11.75
C TYR A 42 -8.36 0.01 -11.88
N GLU A 43 -9.06 0.87 -11.15
CA GLU A 43 -8.60 2.24 -10.91
C GLU A 43 -7.68 2.22 -9.69
N LEU A 44 -6.38 2.41 -9.93
CA LEU A 44 -5.38 2.40 -8.87
C LEU A 44 -5.38 3.74 -8.14
N VAL A 45 -5.30 3.70 -6.82
CA VAL A 45 -5.17 4.90 -5.98
C VAL A 45 -4.14 4.67 -4.87
N ILE A 46 -3.53 5.74 -4.40
CA ILE A 46 -2.61 5.77 -3.24
C ILE A 46 -2.95 6.94 -2.33
N SER A 47 -2.31 7.03 -1.16
CA SER A 47 -2.35 8.22 -0.32
C SER A 47 -0.95 8.71 0.04
N GLN A 48 -0.88 9.86 0.70
CA GLN A 48 0.39 10.45 1.13
C GLN A 48 1.21 9.49 2.02
N TYR A 49 0.56 8.66 2.83
CA TYR A 49 1.23 7.65 3.65
C TYR A 49 2.09 6.68 2.80
N VAL A 50 1.59 6.27 1.63
CA VAL A 50 2.34 5.39 0.71
C VAL A 50 3.56 6.10 0.14
N ILE A 51 3.43 7.38 -0.19
CA ILE A 51 4.55 8.20 -0.68
C ILE A 51 5.61 8.36 0.42
N ASP A 52 5.19 8.70 1.64
CA ASP A 52 6.07 8.93 2.77
C ASP A 52 6.88 7.66 3.09
N GLU A 53 6.23 6.51 3.16
CA GLU A 53 6.89 5.22 3.39
C GLU A 53 7.76 4.76 2.22
N ALA A 54 7.31 4.97 0.98
CA ALA A 54 8.09 4.67 -0.22
C ALA A 54 9.33 5.56 -0.34
N SER A 55 9.31 6.76 0.24
CA SER A 55 10.45 7.68 0.25
C SER A 55 11.53 7.31 1.28
N GLY A 56 11.19 6.52 2.30
CA GLY A 56 12.10 6.17 3.39
C GLY A 56 13.20 5.19 3.00
N GLY A 57 14.34 5.21 3.69
CA GLY A 57 15.42 4.24 3.50
C GLY A 57 16.45 4.64 2.44
N ASN A 58 16.91 3.68 1.63
CA ASN A 58 17.97 3.92 0.64
C ASN A 58 17.48 4.86 -0.49
N PRO A 59 18.19 5.98 -0.78
CA PRO A 59 17.73 6.97 -1.75
C PRO A 59 17.51 6.44 -3.18
N GLU A 60 18.37 5.54 -3.66
CA GLU A 60 18.24 4.97 -5.01
C GLU A 60 17.00 4.08 -5.11
N LEU A 61 16.74 3.26 -4.09
CA LEU A 61 15.55 2.42 -4.03
C LEU A 61 14.27 3.24 -3.79
N ALA A 62 14.35 4.32 -3.02
CA ALA A 62 13.26 5.26 -2.83
C ALA A 62 12.87 5.93 -4.17
N ALA A 63 13.84 6.46 -4.92
CA ALA A 63 13.59 7.05 -6.23
C ALA A 63 12.92 6.06 -7.20
N GLN A 64 13.36 4.79 -7.20
CA GLN A 64 12.75 3.76 -8.04
C GLN A 64 11.32 3.39 -7.62
N ARG A 65 11.01 3.43 -6.31
CA ARG A 65 9.65 3.19 -5.81
C ARG A 65 8.73 4.36 -6.15
N LEU A 66 9.19 5.60 -5.95
CA LEU A 66 8.42 6.80 -6.29
C LEU A 66 8.11 6.88 -7.79
N ALA A 67 9.07 6.51 -8.65
CA ALA A 67 8.83 6.46 -10.10
C ALA A 67 7.71 5.50 -10.54
N LEU A 68 7.42 4.45 -9.75
CA LEU A 68 6.27 3.57 -10.01
C LEU A 68 4.93 4.21 -9.62
N LEU A 69 4.97 5.20 -8.73
CA LEU A 69 3.80 5.88 -8.17
C LEU A 69 3.44 7.16 -8.93
N ASP A 70 4.33 7.72 -9.75
CA ASP A 70 4.16 9.01 -10.43
C ASP A 70 2.85 9.19 -11.20
N ASN A 71 2.31 8.09 -11.76
CA ASN A 71 1.06 8.11 -12.54
C ASN A 71 -0.14 7.50 -11.80
N VAL A 72 0.01 7.19 -10.52
CA VAL A 72 -1.07 6.64 -9.70
C VAL A 72 -1.79 7.79 -8.98
N PRO A 73 -3.12 7.95 -9.19
CA PRO A 73 -3.91 8.98 -8.52
C PRO A 73 -3.71 9.00 -7.00
N LEU A 74 -3.42 10.20 -6.48
CA LEU A 74 -3.28 10.46 -5.06
C LEU A 74 -4.63 10.87 -4.46
N LEU A 75 -5.07 10.15 -3.44
CA LEU A 75 -6.27 10.49 -2.68
C LEU A 75 -6.04 11.78 -1.87
N PRO A 76 -7.06 12.67 -1.78
CA PRO A 76 -6.97 13.87 -0.97
C PRO A 76 -6.70 13.56 0.50
N HIS A 77 -5.83 14.34 1.14
CA HIS A 77 -5.66 14.26 2.59
C HIS A 77 -6.93 14.73 3.32
N ALA A 78 -7.35 13.98 4.34
CA ALA A 78 -8.51 14.30 5.17
C ALA A 78 -8.16 14.05 6.66
N PRO A 79 -8.28 15.06 7.56
CA PRO A 79 -8.02 14.89 8.99
C PRO A 79 -8.82 13.75 9.65
N GLU A 80 -10.02 13.48 9.13
CA GLU A 80 -10.92 12.42 9.57
C GLU A 80 -10.29 11.02 9.44
N ILE A 81 -9.30 10.85 8.56
CA ILE A 81 -8.57 9.58 8.41
C ILE A 81 -7.80 9.26 9.70
N VAL A 82 -7.15 10.26 10.31
CA VAL A 82 -6.41 10.07 11.56
C VAL A 82 -7.38 9.78 12.70
N THR A 83 -8.49 10.51 12.78
CA THR A 83 -9.55 10.24 13.78
C THR A 83 -10.09 8.81 13.65
N LEU A 84 -10.39 8.38 12.43
CA LEU A 84 -10.88 7.01 12.18
C LEU A 84 -9.83 5.96 12.53
N ALA A 85 -8.55 6.23 12.24
CA ALA A 85 -7.45 5.34 12.63
C ALA A 85 -7.36 5.18 14.16
N ASP A 86 -7.43 6.29 14.90
CA ASP A 86 -7.41 6.27 16.38
C ASP A 86 -8.61 5.51 16.96
N GLU A 87 -9.80 5.66 16.35
CA GLU A 87 -11.00 4.90 16.73
C GLU A 87 -10.81 3.39 16.50
N ILE A 88 -10.31 2.98 15.33
CA ILE A 88 -10.02 1.56 15.01
C ILE A 88 -9.04 0.97 16.01
N MET A 89 -8.00 1.72 16.36
CA MET A 89 -6.99 1.33 17.34
C MET A 89 -7.59 1.14 18.74
N THR A 90 -8.44 2.08 19.17
CA THR A 90 -9.08 2.06 20.49
C THR A 90 -10.04 0.87 20.65
N LEU A 91 -10.70 0.47 19.57
CA LEU A 91 -11.58 -0.70 19.57
C LEU A 91 -10.82 -2.04 19.71
N GLY A 92 -9.49 -2.04 19.54
CA GLY A 92 -8.65 -3.24 19.70
C GLY A 92 -8.95 -4.34 18.68
N ILE A 93 -9.51 -3.97 17.52
CA ILE A 93 -9.96 -4.92 16.49
C ILE A 93 -8.76 -5.47 15.68
N LEU A 94 -7.64 -4.74 15.65
CA LEU A 94 -6.43 -5.11 14.93
C LEU A 94 -5.39 -5.74 15.87
N PRO A 95 -4.69 -6.81 15.42
CA PRO A 95 -3.53 -7.30 16.15
C PRO A 95 -2.42 -6.24 16.19
N GLU A 96 -1.59 -6.26 17.24
CA GLU A 96 -0.54 -5.26 17.49
C GLU A 96 0.37 -4.98 16.28
N LYS A 97 0.69 -6.03 15.53
CA LYS A 97 1.50 -5.99 14.31
C LYS A 97 0.83 -5.31 13.10
N ALA A 98 -0.50 -5.22 13.06
CA ALA A 98 -1.26 -4.55 12.00
C ALA A 98 -1.59 -3.09 12.35
N GLN A 99 -1.19 -2.62 13.54
CA GLN A 99 -1.40 -1.24 13.97
C GLN A 99 -0.62 -0.24 13.10
N VAL A 100 0.52 -0.65 12.53
CA VAL A 100 1.30 0.19 11.61
C VAL A 100 0.51 0.51 10.34
N ASP A 101 -0.38 -0.40 9.91
CA ASP A 101 -1.16 -0.24 8.68
C ASP A 101 -2.53 0.43 8.90
N VAL A 102 -2.87 0.84 10.13
CA VAL A 102 -4.21 1.35 10.45
C VAL A 102 -4.57 2.61 9.64
N LEU A 103 -3.58 3.44 9.30
CA LEU A 103 -3.77 4.62 8.46
C LEU A 103 -4.16 4.26 7.02
N HIS A 104 -3.61 3.18 6.47
CA HIS A 104 -4.02 2.68 5.16
C HIS A 104 -5.46 2.15 5.21
N ILE A 105 -5.82 1.40 6.25
CA ILE A 105 -7.18 0.88 6.44
C ILE A 105 -8.18 2.03 6.60
N ALA A 106 -7.87 3.02 7.43
CA ALA A 106 -8.70 4.20 7.65
C ALA A 106 -8.85 5.02 6.36
N THR A 107 -7.79 5.18 5.57
CA THR A 107 -7.84 5.85 4.25
C THR A 107 -8.80 5.12 3.32
N VAL A 108 -8.65 3.80 3.19
CA VAL A 108 -9.51 2.95 2.34
C VAL A 108 -10.97 3.07 2.77
N ALA A 109 -11.24 3.00 4.08
CA ALA A 109 -12.58 3.10 4.63
C ALA A 109 -13.19 4.50 4.40
N HIS A 110 -12.44 5.57 4.68
CA HIS A 110 -12.88 6.95 4.52
C HIS A 110 -13.26 7.27 3.06
N HIS A 111 -12.39 6.90 2.11
CA HIS A 111 -12.63 7.14 0.68
C HIS A 111 -13.52 6.07 0.02
N ARG A 112 -13.96 5.05 0.77
CA ARG A 112 -14.78 3.93 0.29
C ARG A 112 -14.14 3.16 -0.87
N ILE A 113 -12.83 2.97 -0.81
CA ILE A 113 -12.09 2.18 -1.80
C ILE A 113 -12.49 0.71 -1.68
N GLN A 114 -12.73 0.04 -2.81
CA GLN A 114 -13.33 -1.30 -2.79
C GLN A 114 -12.35 -2.39 -2.34
N TYR A 115 -11.06 -2.20 -2.60
CA TYR A 115 -10.01 -3.17 -2.24
C TYR A 115 -8.78 -2.47 -1.67
N LEU A 116 -8.20 -3.10 -0.65
CA LEU A 116 -6.85 -2.82 -0.15
C LEU A 116 -5.92 -3.93 -0.65
N LEU A 117 -4.92 -3.58 -1.45
CA LEU A 117 -3.90 -4.52 -1.89
C LEU A 117 -2.63 -4.36 -1.04
N THR A 118 -2.33 -5.36 -0.21
CA THR A 118 -1.23 -5.35 0.76
C THR A 118 -0.71 -6.76 1.05
N TRP A 119 0.52 -6.87 1.55
CA TRP A 119 1.07 -8.08 2.18
C TRP A 119 1.16 -8.01 3.71
N ASN A 120 0.75 -6.89 4.32
CA ASN A 120 0.82 -6.64 5.76
C ASN A 120 -0.50 -7.01 6.45
N CYS A 121 -0.82 -8.31 6.44
CA CYS A 121 -2.00 -8.89 7.08
C CYS A 121 -1.65 -9.77 8.29
#